data_AF-A0A3N6S0P2-F1
#
_entry.id   AF-A0A3N6S0P2-F1
#
_cell.length_a   1.000
_cell.length_b   1.000
_cell.length_c   1.000
_cell.angle_alpha   90.00
_cell.angle_beta   90.00
_cell.angle_gamma   90.00
#
_symmetry.space_group_name_H-M   'P 1'
#
loop_
_entity.id
_entity.type
_entity.pdbx_description
1 polymer ?
#
loop_
_entity_poly.entity_id
_entity_poly.type
_entity_poly.pdbx_seq_one_letter_code
_entity_poly.pdbx_strand_id
1 'polypeptide(L)'
;MQTAPIDIVFTIFCAILVILMQLGFALLEAGLLPSKHTVSIIFKNFADFGVSFIAFFFFGYWILKGFDNSLHPFNIIVSEPGNIENAKHLVDFIYQGAFAATAATICSGAIAGRMKLSDYLIMSSFISGIIYPLSGFLLWEVFDEVFKDYAGSVVVHATGGATALAATLLIGSRPVRERRLPAHNIPLATTGVFLLLIGWYGFNMGSVESVGTPEGLNEIALVAINTTLAATVSMMVTIFLSWFNNIPRLTIAINGLLGGLVGITAAPDVAMIWYPFFVGGVCGWLVFLYSKFIIEDEFSWEVMDDPVGAVIVHLVCGVVGGSAVGIIRLFENEPHGRTQIGISVLAPILVFLCFIMFLLALHGMVASNRKSRLPKNQDEGLFAMLGILNRLRSENSEIDRGLDLANHQETAYDIPGPLETPRLFQERIDALFIQYIQKEKENEFIEGEIYPSREYGRSHFTYKNAAKARNLPDEASTRIRANRQPFDVALESWLGEASSLVERYFKLYGDVIKINDENLVENFKNAIQEVEQYRFQLRRNRENFFNQKMNEVIKQLWHIRTIANTHNELTQESVEKLTYMSNEISKLKQEIRALKGRNR
;
A
#
# COMPACT_ATOMS: atom_id res chain seq x y z
N MET A 1 25.66 -26.53 -31.85
CA MET A 1 25.69 -27.73 -30.98
C MET A 1 26.73 -27.65 -29.87
N GLN A 2 27.98 -27.21 -30.09
CA GLN A 2 29.00 -27.18 -29.02
C GLN A 2 28.71 -26.20 -27.87
N THR A 3 27.99 -25.09 -28.10
CA THR A 3 27.66 -24.09 -27.07
C THR A 3 26.36 -24.38 -26.32
N ALA A 4 25.48 -25.22 -26.87
CA ALA A 4 24.14 -25.43 -26.32
C ALA A 4 24.12 -25.79 -24.82
N PRO A 5 25.06 -26.59 -24.27
CA PRO A 5 25.09 -26.84 -22.83
C PRO A 5 25.33 -25.59 -21.98
N ILE A 6 26.25 -24.70 -22.39
CA ILE A 6 26.54 -23.48 -21.62
C ILE A 6 25.40 -22.47 -21.75
N ASP A 7 24.81 -22.35 -22.94
CA ASP A 7 23.67 -21.47 -23.19
C ASP A 7 22.48 -21.88 -22.30
N ILE A 8 22.14 -23.18 -22.27
CA ILE A 8 21.07 -23.73 -21.42
C ILE A 8 21.32 -23.45 -19.93
N VAL A 9 22.52 -23.76 -19.42
CA VAL A 9 22.84 -23.56 -18.00
C VAL A 9 22.79 -22.09 -17.62
N PHE A 10 23.29 -21.21 -18.49
CA PHE A 10 23.25 -19.77 -18.27
C PHE A 10 21.82 -19.23 -18.26
N THR A 11 20.97 -19.63 -19.22
CA THR A 11 19.56 -19.20 -19.24
C THR A 11 18.80 -19.71 -18.01
N ILE A 12 19.07 -20.93 -17.51
CA ILE A 12 18.49 -21.40 -16.24
C ILE A 12 18.90 -20.50 -15.08
N PHE A 13 20.19 -20.17 -14.97
CA PHE A 13 20.68 -19.27 -13.92
C PHE A 13 20.01 -17.89 -14.00
N CYS A 14 19.91 -17.33 -15.20
CA CYS A 14 19.21 -16.08 -15.44
C CYS A 14 17.72 -16.17 -15.09
N ALA A 15 17.04 -17.27 -15.44
CA ALA A 15 15.64 -17.49 -15.07
C ALA A 15 15.45 -17.51 -13.55
N ILE A 16 16.35 -18.14 -12.79
CA ILE A 16 16.32 -18.14 -11.32
C ILE A 16 16.47 -16.71 -10.77
N LEU A 17 17.35 -15.90 -11.36
CA LEU A 17 17.50 -14.49 -10.97
C LEU A 17 16.25 -13.66 -11.28
N VAL A 18 15.57 -13.91 -12.41
CA VAL A 18 14.31 -13.22 -12.72
C VAL A 18 13.20 -13.69 -11.78
N ILE A 19 13.13 -14.97 -11.44
CA ILE A 19 12.19 -15.49 -10.42
C ILE A 19 12.45 -14.84 -9.05
N LEU A 20 13.72 -14.58 -8.69
CA LEU A 20 14.08 -13.85 -7.47
C LEU A 20 13.49 -12.43 -7.44
N MET A 21 13.21 -11.81 -8.60
CA MET A 21 12.54 -10.51 -8.65
C MET A 21 11.17 -10.53 -7.98
N GLN A 22 10.47 -11.68 -7.96
CA GLN A 22 9.19 -11.81 -7.26
C GLN A 22 9.31 -11.50 -5.76
N LEU A 23 10.40 -11.95 -5.13
CA LEU A 23 10.71 -11.58 -3.76
C LEU A 23 11.00 -10.08 -3.66
N GLY A 24 11.75 -9.54 -4.61
CA GLY A 24 12.03 -8.10 -4.71
C GLY A 24 10.76 -7.25 -4.72
N PHE A 25 9.78 -7.59 -5.57
CA PHE A 25 8.47 -6.93 -5.63
C PHE A 25 7.69 -7.08 -4.33
N ALA A 26 7.62 -8.28 -3.76
CA ALA A 26 6.93 -8.51 -2.50
C ALA A 26 7.46 -7.60 -1.37
N LEU A 27 8.79 -7.47 -1.25
CA LEU A 27 9.41 -6.63 -0.23
C LEU A 27 9.24 -5.13 -0.53
N LEU A 28 9.36 -4.73 -1.80
CA LEU A 28 9.12 -3.35 -2.25
C LEU A 28 7.70 -2.90 -1.93
N GLU A 29 6.71 -3.65 -2.39
CA GLU A 29 5.30 -3.35 -2.18
C GLU A 29 4.96 -3.35 -0.69
N ALA A 30 5.40 -4.39 0.04
CA ALA A 30 5.12 -4.47 1.47
C ALA A 30 5.67 -3.22 2.16
N GLY A 31 6.96 -2.89 1.95
CA GLY A 31 7.64 -1.80 2.64
C GLY A 31 7.07 -0.40 2.36
N LEU A 32 6.47 -0.18 1.19
CA LEU A 32 5.91 1.11 0.78
C LEU A 32 4.45 1.33 1.19
N LEU A 33 3.76 0.29 1.64
CA LEU A 33 2.38 0.39 2.12
C LEU A 33 2.29 0.38 3.66
N PRO A 34 1.13 0.74 4.23
CA PRO A 34 0.91 0.60 5.68
C PRO A 34 0.99 -0.86 6.13
N SER A 35 1.52 -1.08 7.34
CA SER A 35 1.82 -2.41 7.88
C SER A 35 0.61 -3.37 7.91
N LYS A 36 -0.60 -2.83 8.05
CA LYS A 36 -1.89 -3.56 8.05
C LYS A 36 -2.32 -4.18 6.71
N HIS A 37 -1.52 -4.03 5.66
CA HIS A 37 -1.71 -4.66 4.35
C HIS A 37 -0.59 -5.64 3.99
N THR A 38 0.37 -5.87 4.88
CA THR A 38 1.62 -6.58 4.56
C THR A 38 1.36 -8.05 4.23
N VAL A 39 0.53 -8.76 5.03
CA VAL A 39 0.14 -10.15 4.73
C VAL A 39 -0.52 -10.21 3.35
N SER A 40 -1.48 -9.32 3.11
CA SER A 40 -2.26 -9.35 1.87
C SER A 40 -1.36 -9.10 0.65
N ILE A 41 -0.39 -8.21 0.76
CA ILE A 41 0.61 -7.91 -0.29
C ILE A 41 1.53 -9.09 -0.54
N ILE A 42 2.08 -9.71 0.52
CA ILE A 42 3.00 -10.85 0.40
C ILE A 42 2.26 -12.05 -0.17
N PHE A 43 1.06 -12.35 0.32
CA PHE A 43 0.25 -13.46 -0.19
C PHE A 43 -0.11 -13.22 -1.67
N LYS A 44 -0.53 -12.01 -2.03
CA LYS A 44 -0.77 -11.65 -3.43
C LYS A 44 0.45 -11.92 -4.31
N ASN A 45 1.65 -11.48 -3.91
CA ASN A 45 2.89 -11.72 -4.66
C ASN A 45 3.26 -13.22 -4.72
N PHE A 46 3.05 -13.97 -3.64
CA PHE A 46 3.32 -15.41 -3.60
C PHE A 46 2.37 -16.19 -4.52
N ALA A 47 1.09 -15.85 -4.49
CA ALA A 47 0.06 -16.46 -5.33
C ALA A 47 0.19 -16.05 -6.80
N ASP A 48 0.64 -14.82 -7.08
CA ASP A 48 0.93 -14.34 -8.44
C ASP A 48 1.90 -15.25 -9.17
N PHE A 49 2.98 -15.66 -8.51
CA PHE A 49 3.97 -16.56 -9.09
C PHE A 49 3.32 -17.87 -9.57
N GLY A 50 2.55 -18.53 -8.70
CA GLY A 50 1.91 -19.80 -9.04
C GLY A 50 0.87 -19.64 -10.16
N VAL A 51 0.00 -18.65 -10.06
CA VAL A 51 -1.05 -18.40 -11.06
C VAL A 51 -0.46 -18.00 -12.41
N SER A 52 0.58 -17.17 -12.42
CA SER A 52 1.24 -16.72 -13.65
C SER A 52 1.89 -17.87 -14.40
N PHE A 53 2.66 -18.72 -13.71
CA PHE A 53 3.28 -19.88 -14.36
C PHE A 53 2.24 -20.90 -14.86
N ILE A 54 1.15 -21.12 -14.12
CA ILE A 54 0.07 -22.00 -14.57
C ILE A 54 -0.61 -21.42 -15.81
N ALA A 55 -1.01 -20.15 -15.80
CA ALA A 55 -1.65 -19.51 -16.94
C ALA A 55 -0.73 -19.47 -18.17
N PHE A 56 0.56 -19.19 -17.96
CA PHE A 56 1.57 -19.20 -19.02
C PHE A 56 1.79 -20.60 -19.58
N PHE A 57 1.73 -21.65 -18.75
CA PHE A 57 1.80 -23.05 -19.20
C PHE A 57 0.64 -23.45 -20.11
N PHE A 58 -0.60 -23.11 -19.73
CA PHE A 58 -1.78 -23.51 -20.48
C PHE A 58 -2.01 -22.71 -21.76
N PHE A 59 -1.63 -21.43 -21.77
CA PHE A 59 -1.93 -20.52 -22.88
C PHE A 59 -0.72 -19.70 -23.31
N GLY A 60 -0.03 -19.10 -22.34
CA GLY A 60 0.90 -18.02 -22.64
C GLY A 60 2.09 -18.43 -23.51
N TYR A 61 2.76 -19.54 -23.21
CA TYR A 61 3.91 -19.97 -24.03
C TYR A 61 3.49 -20.35 -25.46
N TRP A 62 2.34 -21.00 -25.61
CA TRP A 62 1.78 -21.31 -26.92
C TRP A 62 1.47 -20.06 -27.73
N ILE A 63 0.90 -19.02 -27.11
CA ILE A 63 0.66 -17.72 -27.76
C ILE A 63 1.99 -17.03 -28.11
N LEU A 64 2.93 -16.98 -27.16
CA LEU A 64 4.25 -16.34 -27.36
C LEU A 64 5.00 -16.96 -28.55
N LYS A 65 4.88 -18.27 -28.74
CA LYS A 65 5.46 -19.02 -29.86
C LYS A 65 4.58 -19.06 -31.11
N GLY A 66 3.67 -18.09 -31.28
CA GLY A 66 2.90 -17.92 -32.50
C GLY A 66 1.88 -19.02 -32.76
N PHE A 67 1.32 -19.60 -31.70
CA PHE A 67 0.32 -20.67 -31.76
C PHE A 67 0.83 -21.98 -32.38
N ASP A 68 2.14 -22.22 -32.40
CA ASP A 68 2.71 -23.49 -32.83
C ASP A 68 2.37 -24.61 -31.84
N ASN A 69 1.52 -25.54 -32.27
CA ASN A 69 1.11 -26.68 -31.45
C ASN A 69 2.30 -27.57 -31.06
N SER A 70 3.36 -27.66 -31.87
CA SER A 70 4.53 -28.47 -31.53
C SER A 70 5.30 -27.93 -30.32
N LEU A 71 5.24 -26.62 -30.10
CA LEU A 71 5.90 -25.92 -29.00
C LEU A 71 5.00 -25.72 -27.78
N HIS A 72 3.75 -26.18 -27.82
CA HIS A 72 2.88 -26.16 -26.64
C HIS A 72 3.53 -26.97 -25.50
N PRO A 73 3.56 -26.47 -24.23
CA PRO A 73 4.19 -27.15 -23.09
C PRO A 73 3.85 -28.64 -22.92
N PHE A 74 2.58 -29.03 -23.10
CA PHE A 74 2.15 -30.44 -23.12
C PHE A 74 2.87 -31.33 -24.16
N ASN A 75 3.28 -30.79 -25.30
CA ASN A 75 3.91 -31.55 -26.36
C ASN A 75 5.44 -31.61 -26.21
N ILE A 76 6.06 -30.59 -25.61
CA ILE A 76 7.51 -30.56 -25.36
C ILE A 76 7.92 -31.37 -24.12
N ILE A 77 7.10 -31.41 -23.06
CA ILE A 77 7.41 -32.18 -21.82
C ILE A 77 7.39 -33.69 -22.05
N VAL A 78 6.65 -34.16 -23.06
CA VAL A 78 6.46 -35.60 -23.36
C VAL A 78 7.55 -36.15 -24.29
N SER A 79 8.61 -35.37 -24.56
CA SER A 79 9.58 -35.70 -25.59
C SER A 79 10.72 -36.63 -25.15
N GLU A 80 11.34 -37.28 -26.14
CA GLU A 80 12.39 -38.30 -25.94
C GLU A 80 13.62 -37.77 -25.16
N PRO A 81 14.18 -38.56 -24.23
CA PRO A 81 15.41 -38.21 -23.52
C PRO A 81 16.56 -37.88 -24.48
N GLY A 82 17.26 -36.77 -24.23
CA GLY A 82 18.43 -36.34 -25.03
C GLY A 82 18.14 -35.35 -26.16
N ASN A 83 16.88 -34.92 -26.35
CA ASN A 83 16.56 -33.87 -27.30
C ASN A 83 16.94 -32.47 -26.78
N ILE A 84 18.03 -31.92 -27.31
CA ILE A 84 18.58 -30.62 -26.90
C ILE A 84 17.65 -29.45 -27.25
N GLU A 85 16.94 -29.51 -28.38
CA GLU A 85 16.04 -28.41 -28.77
C GLU A 85 14.83 -28.33 -27.83
N ASN A 86 14.29 -29.48 -27.42
CA ASN A 86 13.22 -29.48 -26.41
C ASN A 86 13.71 -28.98 -25.05
N ALA A 87 14.95 -29.30 -24.66
CA ALA A 87 15.54 -28.75 -23.45
C ALA A 87 15.64 -27.21 -23.52
N LYS A 88 16.04 -26.64 -24.66
CA LYS A 88 16.04 -25.18 -24.86
C LYS A 88 14.65 -24.57 -24.71
N HIS A 89 13.64 -25.16 -25.35
CA HIS A 89 12.26 -24.66 -25.26
C HIS A 89 11.69 -24.75 -23.83
N LEU A 90 12.02 -25.81 -23.08
CA LEU A 90 11.60 -25.93 -21.68
C LEU A 90 12.28 -24.89 -20.78
N VAL A 91 13.55 -24.57 -21.04
CA VAL A 91 14.26 -23.53 -20.30
C VAL A 91 13.76 -22.13 -20.68
N ASP A 92 13.53 -21.89 -21.97
CA ASP A 92 12.90 -20.66 -22.48
C ASP A 92 11.49 -20.49 -21.92
N PHE A 93 10.70 -21.57 -21.78
CA PHE A 93 9.42 -21.54 -21.08
C PHE A 93 9.55 -21.02 -19.64
N ILE A 94 10.53 -21.51 -18.88
CA ILE A 94 10.76 -21.04 -17.50
C ILE A 94 11.20 -19.57 -17.50
N TYR A 95 12.10 -19.21 -18.42
CA TYR A 95 12.63 -17.85 -18.55
C TYR A 95 11.53 -16.84 -18.90
N GLN A 96 10.79 -17.08 -19.98
CA GLN A 96 9.68 -16.22 -20.41
C GLN A 96 8.49 -16.26 -19.43
N GLY A 97 8.28 -17.39 -18.72
CA GLY A 97 7.29 -17.47 -17.64
C GLY A 97 7.61 -16.53 -16.48
N ALA A 98 8.90 -16.34 -16.17
CA ALA A 98 9.32 -15.38 -15.16
C ALA A 98 9.08 -13.91 -15.60
N PHE A 99 9.21 -13.62 -16.90
CA PHE A 99 8.87 -12.31 -17.48
C PHE A 99 7.35 -12.08 -17.47
N ALA A 100 6.57 -13.12 -17.77
CA ALA A 100 5.10 -13.08 -17.68
C ALA A 100 4.61 -12.76 -16.26
N ALA A 101 5.19 -13.43 -15.26
CA ALA A 101 4.91 -13.15 -13.84
C ALA A 101 5.33 -11.73 -13.45
N THR A 102 6.49 -11.26 -13.94
CA THR A 102 6.94 -9.88 -13.73
C THR A 102 5.93 -8.87 -14.31
N ALA A 103 5.43 -9.07 -15.53
CA ALA A 103 4.43 -8.20 -16.14
C ALA A 103 3.12 -8.12 -15.31
N ALA A 104 2.67 -9.25 -14.75
CA ALA A 104 1.50 -9.30 -13.87
C ALA A 104 1.76 -8.58 -12.53
N THR A 105 2.93 -8.83 -11.93
CA THR A 105 3.33 -8.20 -10.65
C THR A 105 3.56 -6.69 -10.78
N ILE A 106 3.90 -6.15 -11.95
CA ILE A 106 3.91 -4.68 -12.14
C ILE A 106 2.52 -4.08 -11.86
N CYS A 107 1.45 -4.74 -12.31
CA CYS A 107 0.07 -4.30 -12.03
C CYS A 107 -0.27 -4.41 -10.54
N SER A 108 0.25 -5.44 -9.86
CA SER A 108 0.08 -5.69 -8.41
C SER A 108 0.40 -4.46 -7.56
N GLY A 109 1.56 -3.85 -7.79
CA GLY A 109 2.04 -2.73 -6.99
C GLY A 109 1.16 -1.49 -7.11
N ALA A 110 0.71 -1.18 -8.33
CA ALA A 110 -0.12 -0.01 -8.59
C ALA A 110 -1.49 -0.08 -7.88
N ILE A 111 -2.01 -1.30 -7.67
CA ILE A 111 -3.34 -1.53 -7.06
C ILE A 111 -3.26 -2.03 -5.61
N ALA A 112 -2.08 -2.01 -5.01
CA ALA A 112 -1.85 -2.48 -3.66
C ALA A 112 -2.71 -1.72 -2.62
N GLY A 113 -3.13 -2.47 -1.59
CA GLY A 113 -3.91 -1.94 -0.46
C GLY A 113 -5.41 -1.72 -0.70
N ARG A 114 -5.95 -2.02 -1.89
CA ARG A 114 -7.40 -1.84 -2.16
C ARG A 114 -8.05 -2.85 -3.10
N MET A 115 -7.27 -3.77 -3.66
CA MET A 115 -7.76 -4.81 -4.56
C MET A 115 -8.06 -6.09 -3.78
N LYS A 116 -9.13 -6.80 -4.14
CA LYS A 116 -9.41 -8.13 -3.60
C LYS A 116 -8.46 -9.17 -4.18
N LEU A 117 -8.02 -10.12 -3.36
CA LEU A 117 -7.07 -11.15 -3.78
C LEU A 117 -7.60 -11.99 -4.95
N SER A 118 -8.84 -12.49 -4.88
CA SER A 118 -9.41 -13.34 -5.93
C SER A 118 -9.45 -12.64 -7.29
N ASP A 119 -9.86 -11.39 -7.29
CA ASP A 119 -9.97 -10.58 -8.49
C ASP A 119 -8.58 -10.26 -9.07
N TYR A 120 -7.58 -10.04 -8.20
CA TYR A 120 -6.19 -9.91 -8.61
C TYR A 120 -5.68 -11.18 -9.29
N LEU A 121 -5.94 -12.37 -8.74
CA LEU A 121 -5.47 -13.63 -9.33
C LEU A 121 -6.08 -13.88 -10.71
N ILE A 122 -7.34 -13.51 -10.92
CA ILE A 122 -7.97 -13.56 -12.26
C ILE A 122 -7.25 -12.61 -13.22
N MET A 123 -7.00 -11.37 -12.81
CA MET A 123 -6.26 -10.41 -13.63
C MET A 123 -4.84 -10.89 -13.94
N SER A 124 -4.11 -11.37 -12.94
CA SER A 124 -2.76 -11.91 -13.07
C SER A 124 -2.72 -13.06 -14.08
N SER A 125 -3.65 -14.01 -14.00
CA SER A 125 -3.77 -15.11 -14.98
C SER A 125 -4.03 -14.62 -16.41
N PHE A 126 -4.79 -13.54 -16.58
CA PHE A 126 -5.08 -12.97 -17.88
C PHE A 126 -3.88 -12.19 -18.44
N ILE A 127 -3.15 -11.47 -17.58
CA ILE A 127 -1.95 -10.74 -17.98
C ILE A 127 -0.87 -11.74 -18.44
N SER A 128 -0.54 -12.71 -17.59
CA SER A 128 0.50 -13.71 -17.84
C SER A 128 0.12 -14.71 -18.93
N GLY A 129 -1.15 -15.13 -19.00
CA GLY A 129 -1.61 -16.12 -19.97
C GLY A 129 -1.94 -15.56 -21.35
N ILE A 130 -2.27 -14.26 -21.48
CA ILE A 130 -2.76 -13.69 -22.75
C ILE A 130 -2.08 -12.35 -23.09
N ILE A 131 -2.16 -11.32 -22.24
CA ILE A 131 -1.71 -9.96 -22.61
C ILE A 131 -0.21 -9.90 -22.87
N TYR A 132 0.60 -10.35 -21.92
CA TYR A 132 2.06 -10.39 -22.06
C TYR A 132 2.50 -11.26 -23.25
N PRO A 133 2.09 -12.54 -23.37
CA PRO A 133 2.58 -13.40 -24.45
C PRO A 133 2.11 -12.94 -25.83
N LEU A 134 0.92 -12.34 -25.94
CA LEU A 134 0.45 -11.74 -27.20
C LEU A 134 1.28 -10.51 -27.56
N SER A 135 1.61 -9.66 -26.58
CA SER A 135 2.51 -8.51 -26.78
C SER A 135 3.88 -8.98 -27.26
N GLY A 136 4.44 -10.01 -26.62
CA GLY A 136 5.72 -10.62 -27.00
C GLY A 136 5.69 -11.21 -28.40
N PHE A 137 4.68 -12.03 -28.75
CA PHE A 137 4.55 -12.58 -30.09
C PHE A 137 4.46 -11.48 -31.16
N LEU A 138 3.62 -10.47 -30.94
CA LEU A 138 3.49 -9.39 -31.91
C LEU A 138 4.79 -8.61 -32.06
N LEU A 139 5.43 -8.21 -30.96
CA LEU A 139 6.56 -7.29 -31.02
C LEU A 139 7.91 -7.97 -31.31
N TRP A 140 8.15 -9.17 -30.79
CA TRP A 140 9.40 -9.91 -30.96
C TRP A 140 9.40 -10.89 -32.14
N GLU A 141 8.23 -11.30 -32.64
CA GLU A 141 8.17 -12.22 -33.80
C GLU A 141 7.58 -11.52 -35.03
N VAL A 142 6.40 -10.89 -34.90
CA VAL A 142 5.71 -10.29 -36.06
C VAL A 142 6.33 -8.96 -36.51
N PHE A 143 6.78 -8.13 -35.57
CA PHE A 143 7.37 -6.81 -35.85
C PHE A 143 8.90 -6.78 -35.71
N ASP A 144 9.58 -7.92 -35.60
CA ASP A 144 11.02 -7.99 -35.29
C ASP A 144 11.92 -7.20 -36.27
N GLU A 145 11.55 -7.17 -37.55
CA GLU A 145 12.31 -6.43 -38.57
C GLU A 145 12.28 -4.90 -38.36
N VAL A 146 11.21 -4.39 -37.77
CA VAL A 146 10.94 -2.94 -37.63
C VAL A 146 11.00 -2.45 -36.19
N PHE A 147 10.94 -3.38 -35.23
CA PHE A 147 10.90 -3.11 -33.80
C PHE A 147 11.93 -3.98 -33.06
N LYS A 148 12.78 -3.35 -32.24
CA LYS A 148 13.70 -4.05 -31.34
C LYS A 148 13.44 -3.62 -29.90
N ASP A 149 13.37 -4.61 -29.03
CA ASP A 149 13.19 -4.44 -27.59
C ASP A 149 13.90 -5.60 -26.89
N TYR A 150 15.19 -5.39 -26.61
CA TYR A 150 16.15 -6.43 -26.28
C TYR A 150 15.69 -7.40 -25.18
N ALA A 151 15.26 -6.86 -24.03
CA ALA A 151 14.75 -7.67 -22.93
C ALA A 151 13.33 -7.25 -22.48
N GLY A 152 12.68 -6.28 -23.13
CA GLY A 152 11.27 -5.97 -22.86
C GLY A 152 10.99 -4.68 -22.07
N SER A 153 11.62 -3.55 -22.39
CA SER A 153 11.16 -2.23 -21.93
C SER A 153 9.71 -1.97 -22.33
N VAL A 154 9.30 -2.40 -23.53
CA VAL A 154 7.92 -2.24 -24.01
C VAL A 154 7.12 -3.52 -23.76
N VAL A 155 7.66 -4.68 -24.16
CA VAL A 155 6.96 -5.97 -24.10
C VAL A 155 6.62 -6.39 -22.67
N VAL A 156 7.50 -6.13 -21.69
CA VAL A 156 7.26 -6.47 -20.29
C VAL A 156 6.81 -5.24 -19.52
N HIS A 157 7.67 -4.20 -19.49
CA HIS A 157 7.46 -3.09 -18.56
C HIS A 157 6.36 -2.15 -19.03
N ALA A 158 6.37 -1.67 -20.27
CA ALA A 158 5.30 -0.79 -20.72
C ALA A 158 3.96 -1.51 -20.83
N THR A 159 3.95 -2.79 -21.20
CA THR A 159 2.76 -3.65 -21.18
C THR A 159 2.22 -3.79 -19.74
N GLY A 160 3.05 -4.20 -18.78
CA GLY A 160 2.67 -4.28 -17.37
C GLY A 160 2.21 -2.93 -16.82
N GLY A 161 2.93 -1.85 -17.11
CA GLY A 161 2.60 -0.48 -16.71
C GLY A 161 1.29 0.03 -17.33
N ALA A 162 0.97 -0.36 -18.56
CA ALA A 162 -0.30 -0.04 -19.20
C ALA A 162 -1.47 -0.76 -18.52
N THR A 163 -1.30 -2.05 -18.18
CA THR A 163 -2.30 -2.78 -17.39
C THR A 163 -2.45 -2.18 -15.98
N ALA A 164 -1.35 -1.75 -15.37
CA ALA A 164 -1.32 -1.08 -14.07
C ALA A 164 -2.07 0.26 -14.08
N LEU A 165 -1.88 1.07 -15.13
CA LEU A 165 -2.60 2.32 -15.33
C LEU A 165 -4.10 2.08 -15.52
N ALA A 166 -4.48 1.15 -16.39
CA ALA A 166 -5.87 0.76 -16.62
C ALA A 166 -6.55 0.29 -15.33
N ALA A 167 -5.90 -0.60 -14.58
CA ALA A 167 -6.41 -1.11 -13.32
C ALA A 167 -6.55 0.00 -12.27
N THR A 168 -5.55 0.87 -12.15
CA THR A 168 -5.56 1.99 -11.18
C THR A 168 -6.71 2.96 -11.45
N LEU A 169 -6.93 3.33 -12.72
CA LEU A 169 -8.00 4.24 -13.10
C LEU A 169 -9.40 3.63 -12.89
N LEU A 170 -9.57 2.32 -13.14
CA LEU A 170 -10.86 1.65 -12.99
C LEU A 170 -11.20 1.29 -11.53
N ILE A 171 -10.22 0.88 -10.73
CA ILE A 171 -10.41 0.54 -9.31
C ILE A 171 -10.57 1.83 -8.47
N GLY A 172 -9.90 2.91 -8.90
CA GLY A 172 -9.90 4.19 -8.23
C GLY A 172 -9.01 4.26 -6.99
N SER A 173 -8.95 5.45 -6.40
CA SER A 173 -8.02 5.78 -5.32
C SER A 173 -8.43 5.24 -3.95
N ARG A 174 -7.43 4.92 -3.12
CA ARG A 174 -7.62 4.62 -1.68
C ARG A 174 -8.23 5.82 -0.96
N PRO A 175 -8.89 5.60 0.19
CA PRO A 175 -9.30 6.70 1.06
C PRO A 175 -8.14 7.68 1.33
N VAL A 176 -8.43 8.99 1.39
CA VAL A 176 -7.40 10.04 1.59
C VAL A 176 -6.52 9.75 2.81
N ARG A 177 -7.13 9.24 3.90
CA ARG A 177 -6.43 8.85 5.12
C ARG A 177 -5.33 7.84 4.84
N GLU A 178 -5.62 6.82 4.03
CA GLU A 178 -4.71 5.74 3.70
C GLU A 178 -3.55 6.21 2.82
N ARG A 179 -3.83 7.10 1.86
CA ARG A 179 -2.81 7.72 1.00
C ARG A 179 -1.80 8.57 1.78
N ARG A 180 -2.24 9.16 2.90
CA ARG A 180 -1.39 9.99 3.78
C ARG A 180 -0.56 9.17 4.77
N LEU A 181 -0.79 7.86 4.87
CA LEU A 181 0.05 7.01 5.73
C LEU A 181 1.43 6.83 5.09
N PRO A 182 2.52 6.99 5.86
CA PRO A 182 3.86 6.77 5.34
C PRO A 182 4.10 5.28 5.04
N ALA A 183 5.09 5.01 4.19
CA ALA A 183 5.69 3.69 4.05
C ALA A 183 6.05 3.11 5.42
N HIS A 184 5.65 1.86 5.70
CA HIS A 184 5.82 1.30 7.05
C HIS A 184 7.25 0.81 7.31
N ASN A 185 7.98 0.41 6.26
CA ASN A 185 9.31 -0.16 6.40
C ASN A 185 10.21 0.16 5.19
N ILE A 186 10.87 1.31 5.24
CA ILE A 186 11.81 1.76 4.21
C ILE A 186 12.98 0.79 4.01
N PRO A 187 13.61 0.21 5.05
CA PRO A 187 14.60 -0.85 4.86
C PRO A 187 14.07 -2.02 4.03
N LEU A 188 12.86 -2.51 4.31
CA LEU A 188 12.22 -3.60 3.56
C LEU A 188 12.04 -3.23 2.08
N ALA A 189 11.52 -2.04 1.80
CA ALA A 189 11.34 -1.56 0.44
C ALA A 189 12.69 -1.46 -0.31
N THR A 190 13.71 -0.95 0.38
CA THR A 190 15.06 -0.78 -0.17
C THR A 190 15.73 -2.12 -0.45
N THR A 191 15.58 -3.10 0.45
CA THR A 191 16.02 -4.48 0.22
C THR A 191 15.33 -5.09 -1.00
N GLY A 192 14.02 -4.84 -1.17
CA GLY A 192 13.29 -5.24 -2.36
C GLY A 192 13.93 -4.70 -3.65
N VAL A 193 14.23 -3.41 -3.71
CA VAL A 193 14.88 -2.79 -4.88
C VAL A 193 16.29 -3.33 -5.16
N PHE A 194 17.09 -3.64 -4.13
CA PHE A 194 18.37 -4.30 -4.34
C PHE A 194 18.23 -5.72 -4.89
N LEU A 195 17.23 -6.48 -4.45
CA LEU A 195 16.93 -7.79 -5.03
C LEU A 195 16.44 -7.69 -6.47
N LEU A 196 15.63 -6.67 -6.78
CA LEU A 196 15.21 -6.37 -8.16
C LEU A 196 16.42 -6.02 -9.04
N LEU A 197 17.38 -5.23 -8.53
CA LEU A 197 18.64 -4.94 -9.24
C LEU A 197 19.43 -6.21 -9.52
N ILE A 198 19.56 -7.11 -8.54
CA ILE A 198 20.24 -8.41 -8.72
C ILE A 198 19.50 -9.26 -9.76
N GLY A 199 18.18 -9.34 -9.66
CA GLY A 199 17.36 -10.07 -10.62
C GLY A 199 17.42 -9.52 -12.04
N TRP A 200 17.63 -8.21 -12.19
CA TRP A 200 17.79 -7.54 -13.48
C TRP A 200 19.02 -8.04 -14.26
N TYR A 201 20.03 -8.57 -13.58
CA TYR A 201 21.14 -9.24 -14.25
C TYR A 201 20.68 -10.54 -14.95
N GLY A 202 19.72 -11.27 -14.38
CA GLY A 202 19.08 -12.38 -15.08
C GLY A 202 18.21 -11.89 -16.24
N PHE A 203 17.52 -10.78 -16.03
CA PHE A 203 16.58 -10.20 -16.97
C PHE A 203 17.27 -9.74 -18.27
N ASN A 204 18.29 -8.89 -18.16
CA ASN A 204 18.94 -8.36 -19.35
C ASN A 204 19.94 -9.35 -19.94
N MET A 205 20.86 -9.89 -19.14
CA MET A 205 21.98 -10.68 -19.67
C MET A 205 21.51 -12.05 -20.12
N GLY A 206 20.44 -12.58 -19.51
CA GLY A 206 19.80 -13.82 -19.97
C GLY A 206 19.11 -13.71 -21.33
N SER A 207 18.92 -12.49 -21.85
CA SER A 207 18.35 -12.25 -23.19
C SER A 207 19.41 -12.29 -24.30
N VAL A 208 20.69 -12.52 -23.97
CA VAL A 208 21.74 -12.82 -24.97
C VAL A 208 21.47 -14.20 -25.58
N GLU A 209 21.43 -14.29 -26.90
CA GLU A 209 21.04 -15.53 -27.60
C GLU A 209 22.06 -16.68 -27.48
N SER A 210 23.36 -16.37 -27.43
CA SER A 210 24.43 -17.39 -27.46
C SER A 210 25.66 -16.93 -26.68
N VAL A 211 25.78 -17.35 -25.43
CA VAL A 211 26.85 -16.95 -24.52
C VAL A 211 28.15 -17.75 -24.70
N GLY A 212 28.07 -18.90 -25.39
CA GLY A 212 29.23 -19.73 -25.67
C GLY A 212 30.20 -19.19 -26.73
N THR A 213 29.93 -18.03 -27.33
CA THR A 213 30.78 -17.41 -28.36
C THR A 213 31.54 -16.19 -27.82
N PRO A 214 32.70 -15.81 -28.39
CA PRO A 214 33.40 -14.58 -28.03
C PRO A 214 32.52 -13.33 -28.14
N GLU A 215 31.66 -13.28 -29.16
CA GLU A 215 30.71 -12.19 -29.37
C GLU A 215 29.68 -12.11 -28.24
N GLY A 216 29.05 -13.24 -27.88
CA GLY A 216 28.09 -13.28 -26.79
C GLY A 216 28.69 -12.95 -25.43
N LEU A 217 29.95 -13.35 -25.17
CA LEU A 217 30.66 -12.95 -23.94
C LEU A 217 30.87 -11.43 -23.86
N ASN A 218 31.23 -10.80 -24.96
CA ASN A 218 31.37 -9.34 -25.03
C ASN A 218 30.02 -8.64 -24.83
N GLU A 219 28.95 -9.19 -25.42
CA GLU A 219 27.58 -8.67 -25.30
C GLU A 219 27.09 -8.75 -23.85
N ILE A 220 27.24 -9.89 -23.16
CA ILE A 220 26.90 -10.03 -21.73
C ILE A 220 27.60 -8.96 -20.89
N ALA A 221 28.90 -8.74 -21.13
CA ALA A 221 29.69 -7.76 -20.39
C ALA A 221 29.19 -6.32 -20.63
N LEU A 222 28.86 -6.01 -21.88
CA LEU A 222 28.32 -4.71 -22.27
C LEU A 222 26.93 -4.46 -21.67
N VAL A 223 26.05 -5.45 -21.78
CA VAL A 223 24.71 -5.44 -21.18
C VAL A 223 24.81 -5.23 -19.67
N ALA A 224 25.79 -5.85 -19.00
CA ALA A 224 26.05 -5.66 -17.57
C ALA A 224 26.48 -4.27 -17.16
N ILE A 225 27.43 -3.69 -17.87
CA ILE A 225 27.87 -2.34 -17.53
C ILE A 225 26.77 -1.31 -17.84
N ASN A 226 26.08 -1.42 -18.98
CA ASN A 226 25.02 -0.50 -19.36
C ASN A 226 23.82 -0.57 -18.41
N THR A 227 23.41 -1.77 -18.00
CA THR A 227 22.35 -1.97 -17.01
C THR A 227 22.67 -1.26 -15.69
N THR A 228 23.90 -1.43 -15.19
CA THR A 228 24.35 -0.82 -13.94
C THR A 228 24.45 0.70 -14.05
N LEU A 229 25.04 1.20 -15.14
CA LEU A 229 25.22 2.63 -15.36
C LEU A 229 23.88 3.35 -15.50
N ALA A 230 22.93 2.82 -16.27
CA ALA A 230 21.62 3.47 -16.43
C ALA A 230 20.84 3.51 -15.10
N ALA A 231 20.85 2.42 -14.34
CA ALA A 231 20.23 2.35 -13.02
C ALA A 231 20.80 3.39 -12.04
N THR A 232 22.13 3.43 -11.94
CA THR A 232 22.83 4.32 -11.02
C THR A 232 22.75 5.79 -11.44
N VAL A 233 22.82 6.10 -12.74
CA VAL A 233 22.62 7.45 -13.25
C VAL A 233 21.19 7.92 -12.94
N SER A 234 20.18 7.10 -13.22
CA SER A 234 18.78 7.45 -12.94
C SER A 234 18.53 7.70 -11.44
N MET A 235 19.08 6.85 -10.58
CA MET A 235 19.09 7.05 -9.12
C MET A 235 19.77 8.37 -8.73
N MET A 236 20.96 8.65 -9.26
CA MET A 236 21.71 9.86 -8.95
C MET A 236 20.98 11.11 -9.42
N VAL A 237 20.46 11.14 -10.65
CA VAL A 237 19.65 12.27 -11.16
C VAL A 237 18.48 12.54 -10.23
N THR A 238 17.78 11.49 -9.80
CA THR A 238 16.65 11.62 -8.88
C THR A 238 17.06 12.21 -7.53
N ILE A 239 18.19 11.75 -6.97
CA ILE A 239 18.74 12.28 -5.72
C ILE A 239 19.14 13.75 -5.87
N PHE A 240 19.86 14.10 -6.94
CA PHE A 240 20.31 15.47 -7.21
C PHE A 240 19.13 16.43 -7.38
N LEU A 241 18.14 16.08 -8.20
CA LEU A 241 16.94 16.90 -8.38
C LEU A 241 16.14 17.05 -7.08
N SER A 242 16.10 16.00 -6.25
CA SER A 242 15.45 16.08 -4.95
C SER A 242 16.16 17.01 -3.96
N TRP A 243 17.51 17.09 -3.99
CA TRP A 243 18.25 18.09 -3.22
C TRP A 243 17.89 19.52 -3.63
N PHE A 244 17.78 19.79 -4.94
CA PHE A 244 17.37 21.10 -5.43
C PHE A 244 15.90 21.43 -5.09
N ASN A 245 15.10 20.43 -4.73
CA ASN A 245 13.70 20.56 -4.33
C ASN A 245 13.48 20.31 -2.82
N ASN A 246 14.44 20.77 -2.00
CA ASN A 246 14.52 20.73 -0.53
C ASN A 246 15.30 19.55 0.07
N ILE A 247 14.72 18.35 0.11
CA ILE A 247 15.27 17.21 0.86
C ILE A 247 15.18 15.94 0.01
N PRO A 248 16.28 15.20 -0.19
CA PRO A 248 16.26 13.94 -0.92
C PRO A 248 15.44 12.90 -0.16
N ARG A 249 14.48 12.29 -0.85
CA ARG A 249 13.66 11.20 -0.33
C ARG A 249 14.11 9.89 -0.94
N LEU A 250 14.42 8.92 -0.07
CA LEU A 250 14.88 7.59 -0.50
C LEU A 250 13.84 6.88 -1.38
N THR A 251 12.54 7.06 -1.11
CA THR A 251 11.45 6.47 -1.92
C THR A 251 11.47 6.93 -3.38
N ILE A 252 11.86 8.18 -3.64
CA ILE A 252 12.02 8.69 -5.00
C ILE A 252 13.29 8.07 -5.61
N ALA A 253 14.39 8.03 -4.87
CA ALA A 253 15.66 7.48 -5.36
C ALA A 253 15.60 5.98 -5.73
N ILE A 254 14.90 5.16 -4.94
CA ILE A 254 14.72 3.73 -5.26
C ILE A 254 13.87 3.52 -6.51
N ASN A 255 12.85 4.36 -6.74
CA ASN A 255 12.10 4.36 -8.00
C ASN A 255 12.94 4.91 -9.16
N GLY A 256 13.83 5.87 -8.90
CA GLY A 256 14.81 6.35 -9.86
C GLY A 256 15.71 5.21 -10.35
N LEU A 257 16.25 4.41 -9.43
CA LEU A 257 17.04 3.23 -9.77
C LEU A 257 16.26 2.28 -10.70
N LEU A 258 15.03 1.93 -10.32
CA LEU A 258 14.17 1.05 -11.13
C LEU A 258 13.83 1.66 -12.50
N GLY A 259 13.56 2.96 -12.59
CA GLY A 259 13.27 3.62 -13.87
C GLY A 259 14.45 3.57 -14.85
N GLY A 260 15.69 3.64 -14.33
CA GLY A 260 16.89 3.48 -15.15
C GLY A 260 17.06 2.04 -15.65
N LEU A 261 16.78 1.05 -14.80
CA LEU A 261 16.76 -0.36 -15.17
C LEU A 261 15.70 -0.66 -16.23
N VAL A 262 14.47 -0.16 -16.05
CA VAL A 262 13.40 -0.32 -17.05
C VAL A 262 13.78 0.34 -18.39
N GLY A 263 14.29 1.57 -18.36
CA GLY A 263 14.59 2.29 -19.60
C GLY A 263 15.68 1.62 -20.44
N ILE A 264 16.74 1.12 -19.81
CA ILE A 264 17.88 0.54 -20.54
C ILE A 264 17.57 -0.85 -21.13
N THR A 265 16.54 -1.53 -20.62
CA THR A 265 16.15 -2.90 -20.99
C THR A 265 15.85 -3.05 -22.51
N ALA A 266 15.53 -1.97 -23.21
CA ALA A 266 15.22 -1.99 -24.65
C ALA A 266 16.45 -2.21 -25.53
N ALA A 267 17.63 -1.75 -25.09
CA ALA A 267 18.87 -1.89 -25.85
C ALA A 267 20.12 -1.78 -24.95
N PRO A 268 20.27 -2.62 -23.92
CA PRO A 268 21.44 -2.60 -23.05
C PRO A 268 22.71 -3.07 -23.77
N ASP A 269 22.60 -3.63 -24.96
CA ASP A 269 23.63 -4.06 -25.89
C ASP A 269 24.27 -2.93 -26.70
N VAL A 270 23.77 -1.69 -26.58
CA VAL A 270 24.32 -0.55 -27.34
C VAL A 270 25.74 -0.19 -26.88
N ALA A 271 26.70 -0.31 -27.80
CA ALA A 271 28.13 -0.05 -27.56
C ALA A 271 28.49 1.45 -27.62
N MET A 272 27.70 2.30 -26.98
CA MET A 272 27.94 3.74 -26.88
C MET A 272 28.06 4.19 -25.43
N ILE A 273 29.21 4.77 -25.09
CA ILE A 273 29.50 5.18 -23.70
C ILE A 273 28.47 6.14 -23.12
N TRP A 274 27.90 7.04 -23.92
CA TRP A 274 26.96 8.06 -23.47
C TRP A 274 25.53 7.53 -23.31
N TYR A 275 25.20 6.39 -23.94
CA TYR A 275 23.83 5.88 -24.02
C TYR A 275 23.20 5.55 -22.64
N PRO A 276 23.83 4.76 -21.76
CA PRO A 276 23.25 4.48 -20.45
C PRO A 276 23.09 5.75 -19.59
N PHE A 277 23.94 6.76 -19.77
CA PHE A 277 23.80 8.05 -19.09
C PHE A 277 22.60 8.85 -19.62
N PHE A 278 22.38 8.83 -20.93
CA PHE A 278 21.23 9.48 -21.54
C PHE A 278 19.92 8.83 -21.08
N VAL A 279 19.77 7.51 -21.24
CA VAL A 279 18.55 6.79 -20.85
C VAL A 279 18.31 6.91 -19.35
N GLY A 280 19.34 6.65 -18.53
CA GLY A 280 19.25 6.80 -17.08
C GLY A 280 18.90 8.23 -16.67
N GLY A 281 19.51 9.22 -17.32
CA GLY A 281 19.25 10.64 -17.03
C GLY A 281 17.82 11.06 -17.34
N VAL A 282 17.28 10.67 -18.50
CA VAL A 282 15.89 10.95 -18.88
C VAL A 282 14.91 10.23 -17.96
N CYS A 283 15.12 8.94 -17.68
CA CYS A 283 14.26 8.19 -16.76
C CYS A 283 14.26 8.79 -15.35
N GLY A 284 15.42 9.10 -14.79
CA GLY A 284 15.53 9.69 -13.45
C GLY A 284 14.87 11.06 -13.36
N TRP A 285 15.02 11.88 -14.41
CA TRP A 285 14.34 13.16 -14.52
C TRP A 285 12.82 13.01 -14.53
N LEU A 286 12.27 12.10 -15.34
CA LEU A 286 10.82 11.85 -15.41
C LEU A 286 10.27 11.26 -14.11
N VAL A 287 10.98 10.33 -13.47
CA VAL A 287 10.60 9.77 -12.16
C VAL A 287 10.51 10.86 -11.10
N PHE A 288 11.47 11.78 -11.09
CA PHE A 288 11.44 12.94 -10.19
C PHE A 288 10.24 13.86 -10.49
N LEU A 289 9.99 14.20 -11.75
CA LEU A 289 8.86 15.07 -12.12
C LEU A 289 7.51 14.45 -11.76
N TYR A 290 7.34 13.15 -12.03
CA TYR A 290 6.13 12.43 -11.64
C TYR A 290 5.92 12.48 -10.13
N SER A 291 6.97 12.23 -9.35
CA SER A 291 6.87 12.29 -7.88
C SER A 291 6.44 13.69 -7.42
N LYS A 292 6.97 14.74 -8.05
CA LYS A 292 6.62 16.13 -7.74
C LYS A 292 5.19 16.51 -8.11
N PHE A 293 4.69 16.09 -9.27
CA PHE A 293 3.39 16.55 -9.81
C PHE A 293 2.22 15.59 -9.55
N ILE A 294 2.49 14.31 -9.35
CA ILE A 294 1.45 13.30 -9.13
C ILE A 294 1.38 12.90 -7.65
N ILE A 295 2.52 12.68 -7.00
CA ILE A 295 2.54 12.19 -5.61
C ILE A 295 2.39 13.33 -4.60
N GLU A 296 2.95 14.52 -4.88
CA GLU A 296 2.91 15.64 -3.93
C GLU A 296 1.70 16.59 -4.11
N ASP A 297 1.06 16.63 -5.28
CA ASP A 297 -0.03 17.59 -5.58
C ASP A 297 -1.43 17.01 -5.32
N GLU A 298 -2.05 17.37 -4.16
CA GLU A 298 -3.52 17.32 -3.87
C GLU A 298 -4.39 16.50 -4.84
N PHE A 299 -4.50 17.11 -6.01
CA PHE A 299 -5.47 16.84 -7.04
C PHE A 299 -5.18 15.56 -7.84
N SER A 300 -3.90 15.27 -8.08
CA SER A 300 -3.48 14.17 -8.95
C SER A 300 -3.74 12.78 -8.33
N TRP A 301 -3.74 12.68 -6.99
CA TRP A 301 -3.93 11.43 -6.24
C TRP A 301 -5.40 11.04 -6.14
N GLU A 302 -6.32 11.98 -6.36
CA GLU A 302 -7.74 11.67 -6.47
C GLU A 302 -8.08 10.97 -7.79
N VAL A 303 -7.25 11.19 -8.82
CA VAL A 303 -7.40 10.57 -10.14
C VAL A 303 -6.59 9.28 -10.26
N MET A 304 -5.32 9.29 -9.83
CA MET A 304 -4.42 8.16 -9.97
C MET A 304 -3.62 7.93 -8.68
N ASP A 305 -4.02 6.92 -7.92
CA ASP A 305 -3.34 6.47 -6.71
C ASP A 305 -2.47 5.24 -6.99
N ASP A 306 -1.20 5.48 -7.29
CA ASP A 306 -0.17 4.46 -7.52
C ASP A 306 0.79 4.42 -6.32
N PRO A 307 0.58 3.51 -5.35
CA PRO A 307 1.27 3.51 -4.07
C PRO A 307 2.79 3.32 -4.17
N VAL A 308 3.23 2.59 -5.20
CA VAL A 308 4.64 2.22 -5.38
C VAL A 308 5.31 2.96 -6.53
N GLY A 309 4.55 3.67 -7.37
CA GLY A 309 5.08 4.35 -8.56
C GLY A 309 5.30 3.39 -9.74
N ALA A 310 4.54 2.30 -9.83
CA ALA A 310 4.66 1.32 -10.91
C ALA A 310 4.39 1.92 -12.30
N VAL A 311 3.44 2.85 -12.43
CA VAL A 311 3.10 3.47 -13.72
C VAL A 311 4.27 4.29 -14.26
N ILE A 312 4.86 5.16 -13.46
CA ILE A 312 6.02 5.97 -13.91
C ILE A 312 7.23 5.08 -14.21
N VAL A 313 7.54 4.14 -13.32
CA VAL A 313 8.71 3.27 -13.45
C VAL A 313 8.58 2.35 -14.65
N HIS A 314 7.41 1.77 -14.90
CA HIS A 314 7.28 0.74 -15.93
C HIS A 314 6.66 1.24 -17.23
N LEU A 315 5.56 2.00 -17.18
CA LEU A 315 4.93 2.51 -18.39
C LEU A 315 5.80 3.58 -19.05
N VAL A 316 6.09 4.66 -18.31
CA VAL A 316 6.75 5.83 -18.90
C VAL A 316 8.21 5.53 -19.21
N CYS A 317 8.98 4.99 -18.27
CA CYS A 317 10.38 4.63 -18.56
C CYS A 317 10.50 3.51 -19.59
N GLY A 318 9.52 2.59 -19.68
CA GLY A 318 9.48 1.56 -20.71
C GLY A 318 9.30 2.15 -22.12
N VAL A 319 8.38 3.11 -22.26
CA VAL A 319 8.19 3.88 -23.51
C VAL A 319 9.44 4.69 -23.86
N VAL A 320 10.10 5.30 -22.86
CA VAL A 320 11.37 6.02 -23.06
C VAL A 320 12.44 5.08 -23.59
N GLY A 321 12.59 3.89 -23.00
CA GLY A 321 13.54 2.87 -23.43
C GLY A 321 13.33 2.49 -24.90
N GLY A 322 12.12 2.02 -25.25
CA GLY A 322 11.80 1.65 -26.63
C GLY A 322 11.98 2.80 -27.62
N SER A 323 11.62 4.02 -27.22
CA SER A 323 11.81 5.22 -28.06
C SER A 323 13.27 5.60 -28.22
N ALA A 324 14.10 5.40 -27.19
CA ALA A 324 15.54 5.68 -27.25
C ALA A 324 16.24 4.81 -28.30
N VAL A 325 15.82 3.54 -28.47
CA VAL A 325 16.28 2.68 -29.58
C VAL A 325 15.98 3.33 -30.93
N GLY A 326 14.78 3.87 -31.10
CA GLY A 326 14.38 4.51 -32.35
C GLY A 326 15.13 5.83 -32.60
N ILE A 327 15.42 6.58 -31.54
CA ILE A 327 16.25 7.79 -31.60
C ILE A 327 17.67 7.44 -32.06
N ILE A 328 18.29 6.39 -31.50
CA ILE A 328 19.62 5.93 -31.94
C ILE A 328 19.59 5.55 -33.41
N ARG A 329 18.62 4.75 -33.84
CA ARG A 329 18.49 4.36 -35.25
C ARG A 329 18.42 5.57 -36.18
N LEU A 330 17.68 6.61 -35.78
CA LEU A 330 17.63 7.86 -36.55
C LEU A 330 18.99 8.60 -36.59
N PHE A 331 19.74 8.60 -35.49
CA PHE A 331 21.07 9.21 -35.44
C PHE A 331 22.10 8.45 -36.30
N GLU A 332 22.02 7.12 -36.31
CA GLU A 332 22.92 6.26 -37.08
C GLU A 332 22.50 6.10 -38.56
N ASN A 333 21.36 6.68 -38.96
CA ASN A 333 20.73 6.47 -40.27
C ASN A 333 20.33 5.01 -40.54
N GLU A 334 20.07 4.24 -39.48
CA GLU A 334 19.48 2.92 -39.56
C GLU A 334 17.97 3.01 -39.90
N PRO A 335 17.42 2.02 -40.61
CA PRO A 335 16.01 2.03 -40.99
C PRO A 335 15.08 1.94 -39.76
N HIS A 336 13.81 2.23 -39.99
CA HIS A 336 12.72 2.04 -39.03
C HIS A 336 12.80 2.87 -37.73
N GLY A 337 13.73 3.80 -37.55
CA GLY A 337 13.84 4.60 -36.32
C GLY A 337 12.55 5.36 -35.93
N ARG A 338 11.82 5.92 -36.91
CA ARG A 338 10.50 6.54 -36.65
C ARG A 338 9.42 5.52 -36.30
N THR A 339 9.44 4.37 -36.99
CA THR A 339 8.50 3.26 -36.76
C THR A 339 8.69 2.69 -35.35
N GLN A 340 9.93 2.48 -34.91
CA GLN A 340 10.30 2.06 -33.57
C GLN A 340 9.71 2.98 -32.49
N ILE A 341 9.86 4.30 -32.64
CA ILE A 341 9.28 5.28 -31.69
C ILE A 341 7.74 5.18 -31.71
N GLY A 342 7.15 5.10 -32.90
CA GLY A 342 5.70 4.95 -33.06
C GLY A 342 5.16 3.70 -32.34
N ILE A 343 5.78 2.55 -32.54
CA ILE A 343 5.41 1.29 -31.88
C ILE A 343 5.59 1.38 -30.37
N SER A 344 6.70 1.95 -29.90
CA SER A 344 7.00 2.12 -28.47
C SER A 344 5.91 2.89 -27.72
N VAL A 345 5.25 3.85 -28.39
CA VAL A 345 4.15 4.65 -27.83
C VAL A 345 2.79 3.98 -28.03
N LEU A 346 2.53 3.44 -29.22
CA LEU A 346 1.20 2.94 -29.59
C LEU A 346 0.89 1.56 -29.00
N ALA A 347 1.89 0.68 -28.85
CA ALA A 347 1.65 -0.66 -28.31
C ALA A 347 1.13 -0.63 -26.85
N PRO A 348 1.73 0.14 -25.91
CA PRO A 348 1.20 0.26 -24.55
C PRO A 348 -0.21 0.88 -24.50
N ILE A 349 -0.53 1.81 -25.41
CA ILE A 349 -1.88 2.39 -25.52
C ILE A 349 -2.89 1.32 -25.93
N LEU A 350 -2.54 0.48 -26.91
CA LEU A 350 -3.40 -0.63 -27.33
C LEU A 350 -3.60 -1.64 -26.19
N VAL A 351 -2.54 -2.00 -25.47
CA VAL A 351 -2.62 -2.85 -24.27
C VAL A 351 -3.54 -2.25 -23.23
N PHE A 352 -3.40 -0.95 -22.93
CA PHE A 352 -4.26 -0.22 -22.00
C PHE A 352 -5.74 -0.31 -22.41
N LEU A 353 -6.06 -0.05 -23.69
CA LEU A 353 -7.44 -0.12 -24.20
C LEU A 353 -8.00 -1.55 -24.13
N CYS A 354 -7.23 -2.55 -24.57
CA CYS A 354 -7.60 -3.96 -24.49
C CYS A 354 -7.86 -4.39 -23.04
N PHE A 355 -7.01 -3.97 -22.11
CA PHE A 355 -7.15 -4.33 -20.72
C PHE A 355 -8.33 -3.63 -20.04
N ILE A 356 -8.62 -2.37 -20.38
CA ILE A 356 -9.88 -1.72 -19.97
C ILE A 356 -11.09 -2.51 -20.47
N MET A 357 -11.11 -2.91 -21.74
CA MET A 357 -12.22 -3.69 -22.29
C MET A 357 -12.37 -5.03 -21.56
N PHE A 358 -11.26 -5.72 -21.26
CA PHE A 358 -11.27 -6.94 -20.46
C PHE A 358 -11.86 -6.69 -19.07
N LEU A 359 -11.41 -5.66 -18.36
CA LEU A 359 -11.92 -5.33 -17.03
C LEU A 359 -13.42 -5.02 -17.08
N LEU A 360 -13.89 -4.25 -18.07
CA LEU A 360 -15.31 -3.97 -18.25
C LEU A 360 -16.13 -5.24 -18.54
N ALA A 361 -15.61 -6.16 -19.37
CA ALA A 361 -16.25 -7.44 -19.67
C ALA A 361 -16.33 -8.34 -18.43
N LEU A 362 -15.24 -8.43 -17.66
CA LEU A 362 -15.18 -9.18 -16.41
C LEU A 362 -16.25 -8.69 -15.42
N HIS A 363 -16.41 -7.37 -15.30
CA HIS A 363 -17.49 -6.78 -14.49
C HIS A 363 -18.88 -7.12 -15.02
N GLY A 364 -19.10 -7.04 -16.34
CA GLY A 364 -20.38 -7.37 -16.99
C GLY A 364 -20.82 -8.82 -16.72
N MET A 365 -19.88 -9.77 -16.79
CA MET A 365 -20.14 -11.19 -16.50
C MET A 365 -20.53 -11.42 -15.03
N VAL A 366 -19.80 -10.78 -14.10
CA VAL A 366 -20.09 -10.86 -12.65
C VAL A 366 -21.42 -10.19 -12.31
N ALA A 367 -21.79 -9.11 -13.00
CA ALA A 367 -23.07 -8.43 -12.85
C ALA A 367 -24.24 -9.28 -13.37
N SER A 368 -24.06 -9.95 -14.51
CA SER A 368 -25.06 -10.84 -15.11
C SER A 368 -25.39 -12.05 -14.23
N ASN A 369 -24.37 -12.70 -13.66
CA ASN A 369 -24.53 -13.88 -12.80
C ASN A 369 -25.23 -13.62 -11.44
N ARG A 370 -25.37 -12.35 -11.03
CA ARG A 370 -26.09 -11.96 -9.79
C ARG A 370 -27.40 -11.21 -10.03
N LYS A 371 -27.80 -10.96 -11.29
CA LYS A 371 -29.13 -10.40 -11.64
C LYS A 371 -30.31 -11.32 -11.27
N SER A 372 -30.06 -12.49 -10.70
CA SER A 372 -31.07 -13.33 -10.07
C SER A 372 -31.49 -12.90 -8.65
N ARG A 373 -30.89 -11.85 -8.04
CA ARG A 373 -31.14 -11.53 -6.61
C ARG A 373 -31.21 -10.05 -6.17
N LEU A 374 -31.35 -9.02 -7.03
CA LEU A 374 -31.52 -7.63 -6.52
C LEU A 374 -32.60 -6.78 -7.24
N PRO A 375 -33.26 -5.83 -6.53
CA PRO A 375 -34.45 -5.11 -7.00
C PRO A 375 -34.12 -3.97 -7.98
N LYS A 376 -35.11 -3.65 -8.82
CA LYS A 376 -34.99 -2.92 -10.09
C LYS A 376 -34.85 -1.39 -10.04
N ASN A 377 -34.72 -0.73 -8.90
CA ASN A 377 -34.81 0.73 -8.85
C ASN A 377 -33.59 1.39 -8.21
N GLN A 378 -32.65 1.88 -9.03
CA GLN A 378 -31.85 3.09 -8.77
C GLN A 378 -31.09 3.53 -10.05
N ASP A 379 -31.60 4.61 -10.63
CA ASP A 379 -31.04 5.65 -11.51
C ASP A 379 -29.85 5.35 -12.45
N GLU A 380 -30.12 5.54 -13.74
CA GLU A 380 -29.26 5.31 -14.90
C GLU A 380 -28.42 6.56 -15.25
N GLY A 381 -27.09 6.43 -15.25
CA GLY A 381 -26.16 7.48 -15.69
C GLY A 381 -24.68 7.12 -15.45
N LEU A 382 -23.74 7.96 -15.89
CA LEU A 382 -22.28 7.79 -15.75
C LEU A 382 -21.83 7.49 -14.29
N PHE A 383 -22.60 7.96 -13.30
CA PHE A 383 -22.40 7.64 -11.88
C PHE A 383 -22.85 6.23 -11.47
N ALA A 384 -23.81 5.62 -12.17
CA ALA A 384 -24.06 4.18 -12.08
C ALA A 384 -22.86 3.40 -12.63
N MET A 385 -22.23 3.88 -13.72
CA MET A 385 -20.97 3.33 -14.23
C MET A 385 -19.86 3.38 -13.17
N LEU A 386 -19.73 4.48 -12.41
CA LEU A 386 -18.80 4.62 -11.28
C LEU A 386 -19.19 3.77 -10.06
N GLY A 387 -20.49 3.57 -9.78
CA GLY A 387 -21.00 2.66 -8.74
C GLY A 387 -20.87 1.17 -9.10
N ILE A 388 -20.79 0.85 -10.39
CA ILE A 388 -20.59 -0.50 -10.95
C ILE A 388 -19.12 -0.97 -10.82
N LEU A 389 -18.15 -0.05 -10.65
CA LEU A 389 -16.71 -0.32 -10.45
C LEU A 389 -16.34 -0.83 -9.03
N ASN A 390 -17.29 -0.86 -8.10
CA ASN A 390 -17.05 -1.13 -6.68
C ASN A 390 -16.90 -2.63 -6.33
N ARG A 391 -16.61 -3.51 -7.31
CA ARG A 391 -16.62 -4.97 -7.11
C ARG A 391 -15.25 -5.64 -7.09
N LEU A 392 -14.29 -5.18 -7.89
CA LEU A 392 -12.87 -5.60 -7.82
C LEU A 392 -12.16 -5.02 -6.60
N ARG A 393 -12.63 -3.85 -6.16
CA ARG A 393 -12.13 -3.09 -5.02
C ARG A 393 -12.69 -3.65 -3.70
N SER A 394 -11.88 -3.68 -2.66
CA SER A 394 -12.32 -3.88 -1.28
C SER A 394 -13.13 -2.69 -0.77
N GLU A 395 -14.03 -2.92 0.18
CA GLU A 395 -14.81 -1.84 0.77
C GLU A 395 -13.91 -0.86 1.54
N ASN A 396 -14.29 0.42 1.62
CA ASN A 396 -13.51 1.41 2.36
C ASN A 396 -13.34 1.03 3.85
N SER A 397 -14.33 0.36 4.44
CA SER A 397 -14.26 -0.21 5.79
C SER A 397 -13.17 -1.28 5.93
N GLU A 398 -13.03 -2.17 4.94
CA GLU A 398 -12.01 -3.21 4.88
C GLU A 398 -10.62 -2.60 4.68
N ILE A 399 -10.51 -1.62 3.78
CA ILE A 399 -9.26 -0.89 3.53
C ILE A 399 -8.81 -0.15 4.80
N ASP A 400 -9.73 0.57 5.47
CA ASP A 400 -9.45 1.29 6.71
C ASP A 400 -9.06 0.34 7.86
N ARG A 401 -9.69 -0.83 7.95
CA ARG A 401 -9.32 -1.88 8.92
C ARG A 401 -7.96 -2.51 8.61
N GLY A 402 -7.57 -2.55 7.34
CA GLY A 402 -6.39 -3.26 6.85
C GLY A 402 -6.79 -4.60 6.26
N LEU A 403 -6.27 -4.86 5.04
CA LEU A 403 -6.63 -6.06 4.29
C LEU A 403 -6.11 -7.35 4.95
N ASP A 404 -5.07 -7.26 5.77
CA ASP A 404 -4.55 -8.39 6.55
C ASP A 404 -5.66 -8.94 7.46
N LEU A 405 -6.28 -8.08 8.27
CA LEU A 405 -7.38 -8.46 9.14
C LEU A 405 -8.68 -8.72 8.38
N ALA A 406 -8.99 -7.89 7.38
CA ALA A 406 -10.26 -7.98 6.66
C ALA A 406 -10.37 -9.27 5.82
N ASN A 407 -9.30 -9.65 5.13
CA ASN A 407 -9.32 -10.76 4.17
C ASN A 407 -8.64 -12.03 4.70
N HIS A 408 -7.70 -11.90 5.64
CA HIS A 408 -6.85 -13.03 6.08
C HIS A 408 -7.00 -13.35 7.57
N GLN A 409 -7.67 -12.49 8.35
CA GLN A 409 -7.86 -12.65 9.81
C GLN A 409 -6.54 -12.82 10.58
N GLU A 410 -5.46 -12.28 10.03
CA GLU A 410 -4.12 -12.33 10.61
C GLU A 410 -3.44 -10.96 10.51
N THR A 411 -2.32 -10.80 11.20
CA THR A 411 -1.50 -9.58 11.18
C THR A 411 -0.06 -9.94 10.88
N ALA A 412 0.59 -9.22 9.97
CA ALA A 412 1.98 -9.49 9.59
C ALA A 412 2.98 -9.38 10.76
N TYR A 413 2.64 -8.54 11.73
CA TYR A 413 3.45 -8.32 12.91
C TYR A 413 2.58 -8.45 14.14
N ASP A 414 3.04 -9.25 15.11
CA ASP A 414 2.59 -9.19 16.51
C ASP A 414 3.17 -7.93 17.18
N ILE A 415 2.98 -6.79 16.53
CA ILE A 415 2.99 -5.54 17.24
C ILE A 415 1.71 -5.62 18.08
N PRO A 416 1.75 -5.58 19.42
CA PRO A 416 0.53 -5.30 20.17
C PRO A 416 -0.01 -4.04 19.50
N GLY A 417 -1.11 -4.19 18.74
CA GLY A 417 -1.47 -3.24 17.68
C GLY A 417 -1.35 -1.82 18.24
N PRO A 418 -0.98 -0.81 17.43
CA PRO A 418 -0.85 0.55 17.95
C PRO A 418 -2.10 0.78 18.78
N LEU A 419 -1.90 0.90 20.10
CA LEU A 419 -2.93 1.00 21.15
C LEU A 419 -4.19 1.50 20.50
N GLU A 420 -5.29 0.72 20.51
CA GLU A 420 -6.61 1.11 20.02
C GLU A 420 -6.59 2.59 19.72
N THR A 421 -6.32 2.98 18.46
CA THR A 421 -6.07 4.40 18.18
C THR A 421 -7.15 5.20 18.89
N PRO A 422 -6.93 6.39 19.48
CA PRO A 422 -7.92 7.05 20.33
C PRO A 422 -9.35 7.00 19.77
N ARG A 423 -9.47 7.04 18.45
CA ARG A 423 -10.67 6.77 17.66
C ARG A 423 -11.29 5.37 17.76
N LEU A 424 -10.54 4.26 17.67
CA LEU A 424 -11.04 2.89 17.88
C LEU A 424 -11.43 2.62 19.34
N PHE A 425 -10.69 3.20 20.31
CA PHE A 425 -11.09 3.17 21.72
C PHE A 425 -12.38 3.99 21.93
N GLN A 426 -12.46 5.19 21.36
CA GLN A 426 -13.65 6.04 21.35
C GLN A 426 -14.84 5.34 20.69
N GLU A 427 -14.66 4.74 19.51
CA GLU A 427 -15.72 4.01 18.79
C GLU A 427 -16.21 2.78 19.59
N ARG A 428 -15.32 2.12 20.34
CA ARG A 428 -15.69 1.00 21.23
C ARG A 428 -16.41 1.48 22.49
N ILE A 429 -15.99 2.60 23.09
CA ILE A 429 -16.67 3.25 24.23
C ILE A 429 -18.04 3.77 23.79
N ASP A 430 -18.15 4.41 22.62
CA ASP A 430 -19.39 4.90 22.05
C ASP A 430 -20.35 3.74 21.75
N ALA A 431 -19.85 2.61 21.23
CA ALA A 431 -20.66 1.40 21.02
C ALA A 431 -21.17 0.78 22.33
N LEU A 432 -20.34 0.73 23.37
CA LEU A 432 -20.74 0.27 24.71
C LEU A 432 -21.75 1.23 25.36
N PHE A 433 -21.60 2.53 25.15
CA PHE A 433 -22.54 3.55 25.62
C PHE A 433 -23.89 3.45 24.88
N ILE A 434 -23.89 3.19 23.57
CA ILE A 434 -25.12 2.94 22.80
C ILE A 434 -25.83 1.68 23.29
N GLN A 435 -25.09 0.59 23.53
CA GLN A 435 -25.67 -0.63 24.11
C GLN A 435 -26.25 -0.39 25.51
N TYR A 436 -25.57 0.42 26.33
CA TYR A 436 -26.08 0.82 27.65
C TYR A 436 -27.36 1.66 27.55
N ILE A 437 -27.38 2.69 26.70
CA ILE A 437 -28.56 3.55 26.48
C ILE A 437 -29.74 2.75 25.90
N GLN A 438 -29.49 1.80 24.99
CA GLN A 438 -30.51 0.91 24.45
C GLN A 438 -31.10 0.01 25.54
N LYS A 439 -30.25 -0.50 26.43
CA LYS A 439 -30.66 -1.34 27.57
C LYS A 439 -31.42 -0.56 28.66
N GLU A 440 -31.08 0.71 28.86
CA GLU A 440 -31.81 1.62 29.76
C GLU A 440 -33.15 2.10 29.14
N LYS A 441 -33.25 2.19 27.81
CA LYS A 441 -34.52 2.43 27.10
C LYS A 441 -35.49 1.26 27.23
N GLU A 442 -34.99 0.02 27.23
CA GLU A 442 -35.78 -1.18 27.50
C GLU A 442 -36.27 -1.25 28.96
N ASN A 443 -35.63 -0.52 29.88
CA ASN A 443 -36.01 -0.40 31.29
C ASN A 443 -36.80 0.90 31.64
N GLU A 444 -37.32 1.62 30.64
CA GLU A 444 -38.20 2.82 30.78
C GLU A 444 -37.62 4.05 31.50
N PHE A 445 -36.30 4.24 31.63
CA PHE A 445 -35.74 5.37 32.41
C PHE A 445 -35.30 6.62 31.62
N ILE A 446 -35.40 6.66 30.27
CA ILE A 446 -34.92 7.81 29.47
C ILE A 446 -35.90 8.18 28.33
N GLU A 447 -36.55 9.35 28.44
CA GLU A 447 -37.28 9.98 27.33
C GLU A 447 -36.37 10.95 26.54
N GLY A 448 -36.17 10.66 25.24
CA GLY A 448 -35.44 11.51 24.30
C GLY A 448 -34.98 10.79 23.03
N GLU A 449 -34.98 11.49 21.89
CA GLU A 449 -34.42 11.01 20.63
C GLU A 449 -33.00 11.56 20.41
N ILE A 450 -32.07 10.67 20.06
CA ILE A 450 -30.68 11.00 19.73
C ILE A 450 -30.56 11.12 18.22
N TYR A 451 -30.14 12.29 17.72
CA TYR A 451 -29.88 12.50 16.29
C TYR A 451 -28.37 12.60 16.02
N PRO A 452 -27.85 11.90 15.00
CA PRO A 452 -26.49 12.12 14.53
C PRO A 452 -26.42 13.44 13.77
N SER A 453 -25.65 14.42 14.26
CA SER A 453 -25.38 15.64 13.49
C SER A 453 -24.08 15.48 12.69
N ARG A 454 -24.17 15.67 11.37
CA ARG A 454 -23.04 15.75 10.43
C ARG A 454 -22.75 17.22 10.16
N GLU A 455 -22.00 17.87 11.03
CA GLU A 455 -21.34 19.13 10.68
C GLU A 455 -19.84 19.00 10.93
N TYR A 456 -19.04 19.34 9.92
CA TYR A 456 -17.58 19.45 9.96
C TYR A 456 -16.76 18.21 10.34
N GLY A 457 -17.10 17.04 9.80
CA GLY A 457 -16.20 15.87 9.85
C GLY A 457 -15.86 15.36 11.26
N ARG A 458 -16.63 15.78 12.27
CA ARG A 458 -16.61 15.25 13.64
C ARG A 458 -18.02 14.81 13.99
N SER A 459 -18.21 13.55 14.32
CA SER A 459 -19.47 13.07 14.90
C SER A 459 -19.64 13.68 16.30
N HIS A 460 -20.54 14.67 16.44
CA HIS A 460 -21.02 15.16 17.72
C HIS A 460 -22.52 14.85 17.83
N PHE A 461 -22.93 14.25 18.94
CA PHE A 461 -24.32 14.14 19.33
C PHE A 461 -24.66 15.34 20.22
N THR A 462 -25.60 16.19 19.78
CA THR A 462 -26.03 17.38 20.52
C THR A 462 -27.34 17.11 21.25
N TYR A 463 -27.33 17.31 22.57
CA TYR A 463 -28.56 17.40 23.37
C TYR A 463 -29.19 18.77 23.11
N LYS A 464 -30.32 18.82 22.41
CA LYS A 464 -31.02 20.08 22.13
C LYS A 464 -31.92 20.44 23.32
N ASN A 465 -31.33 21.03 24.37
CA ASN A 465 -31.99 21.94 25.33
C ASN A 465 -31.00 22.42 26.41
N ALA A 466 -30.11 23.35 26.06
CA ALA A 466 -29.40 24.20 27.03
C ALA A 466 -28.91 25.50 26.39
N ALA A 467 -29.84 26.27 25.81
CA ALA A 467 -29.59 27.67 25.51
C ALA A 467 -29.76 28.51 26.78
N LYS A 468 -28.65 28.85 27.45
CA LYS A 468 -28.38 30.10 28.22
C LYS A 468 -27.31 29.86 29.31
N ALA A 469 -26.04 30.07 28.96
CA ALA A 469 -25.05 30.56 29.91
C ALA A 469 -23.96 31.31 29.12
N ARG A 470 -23.78 32.58 29.47
CA ARG A 470 -22.96 33.59 28.79
C ARG A 470 -21.49 33.52 29.24
N ASN A 471 -20.64 34.09 28.37
CA ASN A 471 -19.36 34.76 28.64
C ASN A 471 -18.15 33.93 29.11
N LEU A 472 -17.25 33.61 28.17
CA LEU A 472 -15.80 33.62 28.41
C LEU A 472 -15.07 34.21 27.18
N PRO A 473 -13.94 34.93 27.35
CA PRO A 473 -13.39 35.87 26.38
C PRO A 473 -12.51 35.24 25.30
N ASP A 474 -12.48 35.90 24.14
CA ASP A 474 -11.47 35.72 23.08
C ASP A 474 -10.08 36.13 23.60
N GLU A 475 -9.20 35.17 23.88
CA GLU A 475 -7.75 35.40 23.93
C GLU A 475 -6.99 34.05 23.99
N ALA A 476 -6.47 33.60 22.85
CA ALA A 476 -5.22 32.84 22.73
C ALA A 476 -4.99 32.36 21.29
N SER A 477 -4.93 33.30 20.34
CA SER A 477 -4.08 33.14 19.17
C SER A 477 -2.66 33.53 19.59
N THR A 478 -1.68 32.61 19.51
CA THR A 478 -0.31 32.82 18.96
C THR A 478 0.61 31.61 19.27
N ARG A 479 1.41 31.28 18.25
CA ARG A 479 2.37 30.17 18.05
C ARG A 479 3.55 30.12 19.02
N ILE A 480 4.14 28.92 19.23
CA ILE A 480 5.61 28.67 19.22
C ILE A 480 5.93 27.28 18.60
N ARG A 481 6.86 27.26 17.63
CA ARG A 481 7.60 26.07 17.13
C ARG A 481 8.74 25.72 18.10
N ALA A 482 8.92 24.44 18.44
CA ALA A 482 10.24 23.83 18.67
C ALA A 482 10.12 22.30 18.84
N ASN A 483 11.00 21.56 18.14
CA ASN A 483 11.21 20.11 18.22
C ASN A 483 11.17 19.54 19.65
N ARG A 484 10.25 18.59 19.92
CA ARG A 484 10.38 17.55 20.96
C ARG A 484 9.65 16.27 20.51
N GLN A 485 10.16 15.14 20.98
CA GLN A 485 9.92 13.77 20.50
C GLN A 485 8.42 13.34 20.48
N PRO A 486 8.04 12.40 19.58
CA PRO A 486 6.64 12.00 19.36
C PRO A 486 5.93 11.36 20.58
N PHE A 487 6.67 10.85 21.57
CA PHE A 487 6.07 10.22 22.76
C PHE A 487 5.49 11.24 23.76
N ASP A 488 6.15 12.39 23.94
CA ASP A 488 5.71 13.40 24.91
C ASP A 488 4.45 14.15 24.42
N VAL A 489 4.33 14.38 23.11
CA VAL A 489 3.14 14.99 22.50
C VAL A 489 1.94 14.04 22.53
N ALA A 490 2.17 12.76 22.28
CA ALA A 490 1.13 11.74 22.41
C ALA A 490 0.65 11.61 23.86
N LEU A 491 1.56 11.64 24.83
CA LEU A 491 1.22 11.58 26.25
C LEU A 491 0.51 12.85 26.74
N GLU A 492 0.92 14.05 26.31
CA GLU A 492 0.22 15.30 26.62
C GLU A 492 -1.16 15.36 25.99
N SER A 493 -1.31 14.88 24.74
CA SER A 493 -2.62 14.74 24.08
C SER A 493 -3.50 13.72 24.81
N TRP A 494 -2.93 12.59 25.23
CA TRP A 494 -3.64 11.53 25.93
C TRP A 494 -4.08 11.96 27.34
N LEU A 495 -3.24 12.68 28.07
CA LEU A 495 -3.58 13.26 29.38
C LEU A 495 -4.62 14.39 29.24
N GLY A 496 -4.53 15.20 28.18
CA GLY A 496 -5.52 16.23 27.87
C GLY A 496 -6.89 15.64 27.51
N GLU A 497 -6.91 14.58 26.69
CA GLU A 497 -8.12 13.86 26.33
C GLU A 497 -8.75 13.15 27.53
N ALA A 498 -7.95 12.43 28.34
CA ALA A 498 -8.40 11.78 29.56
C ALA A 498 -8.98 12.78 30.57
N SER A 499 -8.33 13.95 30.75
CA SER A 499 -8.84 15.04 31.59
C SER A 499 -10.19 15.55 31.06
N SER A 500 -10.29 15.81 29.75
CA SER A 500 -11.55 16.26 29.13
C SER A 500 -12.66 15.20 29.17
N LEU A 501 -12.29 13.91 29.26
CA LEU A 501 -13.22 12.80 29.37
C LEU A 501 -13.78 12.74 30.79
N VAL A 502 -12.91 12.82 31.81
CA VAL A 502 -13.31 12.90 33.22
C VAL A 502 -14.20 14.11 33.46
N GLU A 503 -13.85 15.26 32.88
CA GLU A 503 -14.62 16.51 33.00
C GLU A 503 -15.99 16.41 32.30
N ARG A 504 -16.06 15.78 31.11
CA ARG A 504 -17.33 15.54 30.40
C ARG A 504 -18.24 14.54 31.11
N TYR A 505 -17.67 13.45 31.63
CA TYR A 505 -18.42 12.47 32.42
C TYR A 505 -18.89 13.07 33.75
N PHE A 506 -18.10 13.94 34.37
CA PHE A 506 -18.49 14.67 35.58
C PHE A 506 -19.61 15.69 35.31
N LYS A 507 -19.57 16.39 34.17
CA LYS A 507 -20.65 17.32 33.77
C LYS A 507 -21.96 16.57 33.49
N LEU A 508 -21.88 15.41 32.83
CA LEU A 508 -23.04 14.55 32.61
C LEU A 508 -23.60 13.97 33.93
N TYR A 509 -22.75 13.66 34.92
CA TYR A 509 -23.18 13.09 36.21
C TYR A 509 -23.61 14.15 37.25
N GLY A 510 -22.99 15.33 37.24
CA GLY A 510 -23.39 16.47 38.08
C GLY A 510 -24.77 17.00 37.74
N ASP A 511 -25.20 16.83 36.48
CA ASP A 511 -26.56 17.14 36.05
C ASP A 511 -27.57 16.02 36.43
N VAL A 512 -27.11 14.80 36.71
CA VAL A 512 -27.95 13.61 37.02
C VAL A 512 -28.09 13.35 38.51
N ILE A 513 -27.14 13.78 39.35
CA ILE A 513 -27.19 13.58 40.81
C ILE A 513 -27.24 14.95 41.52
N LYS A 514 -28.40 15.31 42.07
CA LYS A 514 -28.48 16.37 43.10
C LYS A 514 -27.81 15.86 44.38
N ILE A 515 -26.49 15.96 44.45
CA ILE A 515 -25.73 15.70 45.67
C ILE A 515 -25.97 16.89 46.62
N ASN A 516 -26.65 16.64 47.74
CA ASN A 516 -27.01 17.66 48.74
C ASN A 516 -25.92 17.88 49.82
N ASP A 517 -24.68 17.45 49.57
CA ASP A 517 -23.57 17.63 50.50
C ASP A 517 -22.53 18.59 49.90
N GLU A 518 -22.61 19.85 50.33
CA GLU A 518 -21.73 20.94 49.89
C GLU A 518 -20.25 20.67 50.22
N ASN A 519 -19.95 19.95 51.30
CA ASN A 519 -18.56 19.63 51.67
C ASN A 519 -17.96 18.59 50.72
N LEU A 520 -18.77 17.63 50.26
CA LEU A 520 -18.32 16.63 49.29
C LEU A 520 -18.01 17.30 47.94
N VAL A 521 -18.91 18.17 47.48
CA VAL A 521 -18.73 18.94 46.23
C VAL A 521 -17.49 19.84 46.28
N GLU A 522 -17.24 20.50 47.42
CA GLU A 522 -16.09 21.39 47.60
C GLU A 522 -14.76 20.62 47.67
N ASN A 523 -14.73 19.48 48.36
CA ASN A 523 -13.55 18.60 48.39
C ASN A 523 -13.21 18.05 46.98
N PHE A 524 -14.23 17.78 46.15
CA PHE A 524 -14.03 17.35 44.76
C PHE A 524 -13.52 18.49 43.86
N LYS A 525 -14.04 19.71 44.02
CA LYS A 525 -13.53 20.89 43.28
C LYS A 525 -12.08 21.22 43.63
N ASN A 526 -11.72 21.10 44.90
CA ASN A 526 -10.34 21.33 45.36
C ASN A 526 -9.36 20.30 44.78
N ALA A 527 -9.77 19.02 44.70
CA ALA A 527 -8.96 17.98 44.05
C ALA A 527 -8.74 18.25 42.54
N ILE A 528 -9.72 18.83 41.85
CA ILE A 528 -9.62 19.21 40.44
C ILE A 528 -8.68 20.41 40.26
N GLN A 529 -8.83 21.46 41.08
CA GLN A 529 -7.92 22.62 41.04
C GLN A 529 -6.47 22.21 41.33
N GLU A 530 -6.25 21.26 42.24
CA GLU A 530 -4.92 20.69 42.47
C GLU A 530 -4.40 19.99 41.21
N VAL A 531 -5.17 19.09 40.60
CA VAL A 531 -4.76 18.38 39.36
C VAL A 531 -4.41 19.35 38.23
N GLU A 532 -5.17 20.43 38.07
CA GLU A 532 -4.89 21.47 37.07
C GLU A 532 -3.64 22.30 37.38
N GLN A 533 -3.43 22.71 38.64
CA GLN A 533 -2.21 23.40 39.05
C GLN A 533 -0.96 22.52 38.88
N TYR A 534 -1.09 21.20 39.03
CA TYR A 534 0.01 20.24 38.91
C TYR A 534 0.31 19.82 37.45
N ARG A 535 -0.60 20.07 36.50
CA ARG A 535 -0.33 20.04 35.04
C ARG A 535 0.87 20.92 34.67
N PHE A 536 1.09 22.00 35.41
CA PHE A 536 2.22 22.91 35.23
C PHE A 536 3.53 22.38 35.85
N GLN A 537 3.46 21.59 36.93
CA GLN A 537 4.63 21.06 37.66
C GLN A 537 5.16 19.72 37.11
N LEU A 538 4.38 19.00 36.30
CA LEU A 538 4.75 17.75 35.61
C LEU A 538 6.00 17.84 34.70
N ARG A 539 6.53 19.05 34.48
CA ARG A 539 7.82 19.26 33.80
C ARG A 539 9.05 18.72 34.56
N ARG A 540 8.97 18.39 35.85
CA ARG A 540 10.18 18.18 36.68
C ARG A 540 10.40 16.82 37.35
N ASN A 541 9.40 15.99 37.62
CA ASN A 541 9.62 14.70 38.31
C ASN A 541 8.67 13.61 37.78
N ARG A 542 9.15 12.79 36.84
CA ARG A 542 8.40 11.70 36.21
C ARG A 542 8.42 10.45 37.10
N GLU A 543 7.30 9.71 37.15
CA GLU A 543 7.08 8.39 37.76
C GLU A 543 6.66 8.28 39.24
N ASN A 544 7.46 8.71 40.22
CA ASN A 544 7.12 8.42 41.63
C ASN A 544 5.85 9.16 42.09
N PHE A 545 5.63 10.35 41.56
CA PHE A 545 4.52 11.22 41.94
C PHE A 545 3.16 10.77 41.37
N PHE A 546 3.12 10.29 40.12
CA PHE A 546 1.89 9.76 39.49
C PHE A 546 1.37 8.51 40.21
N ASN A 547 2.26 7.59 40.58
CA ASN A 547 1.88 6.40 41.34
C ASN A 547 1.37 6.76 42.75
N GLN A 548 1.95 7.78 43.38
CA GLN A 548 1.54 8.25 44.70
C GLN A 548 0.14 8.90 44.66
N LYS A 549 -0.15 9.70 43.63
CA LYS A 549 -1.46 10.36 43.47
C LYS A 549 -2.58 9.43 43.02
N MET A 550 -2.33 8.46 42.13
CA MET A 550 -3.32 7.42 41.82
C MET A 550 -3.70 6.59 43.06
N ASN A 551 -2.76 6.38 43.99
CA ASN A 551 -3.08 5.74 45.27
C ASN A 551 -3.97 6.61 46.16
N GLU A 552 -3.82 7.93 46.14
CA GLU A 552 -4.68 8.86 46.89
C GLU A 552 -6.10 8.90 46.33
N VAL A 553 -6.28 8.94 45.00
CA VAL A 553 -7.60 8.89 44.36
C VAL A 553 -8.32 7.59 44.70
N ILE A 554 -7.63 6.45 44.63
CA ILE A 554 -8.20 5.15 45.02
C ILE A 554 -8.62 5.17 46.51
N LYS A 555 -7.80 5.75 47.39
CA LYS A 555 -8.12 5.88 48.82
C LYS A 555 -9.34 6.78 49.05
N GLN A 556 -9.45 7.90 48.35
CA GLN A 556 -10.61 8.80 48.46
C GLN A 556 -11.90 8.14 47.97
N LEU A 557 -11.86 7.43 46.83
CA LEU A 557 -13.01 6.65 46.33
C LEU A 557 -13.42 5.55 47.32
N TRP A 558 -12.44 4.90 47.96
CA TRP A 558 -12.71 3.89 48.99
C TRP A 558 -13.28 4.52 50.26
N HIS A 559 -12.82 5.71 50.64
CA HIS A 559 -13.35 6.45 51.78
C HIS A 559 -14.79 6.92 51.53
N ILE A 560 -15.09 7.44 50.34
CA ILE A 560 -16.45 7.81 49.92
C ILE A 560 -17.37 6.60 49.95
N ARG A 561 -16.91 5.43 49.46
CA ARG A 561 -17.65 4.17 49.57
C ARG A 561 -17.92 3.78 51.03
N THR A 562 -16.96 4.02 51.92
CA THR A 562 -17.10 3.68 53.34
C THR A 562 -18.14 4.59 54.02
N ILE A 563 -18.08 5.89 53.73
CA ILE A 563 -19.04 6.89 54.21
C ILE A 563 -20.45 6.60 53.66
N ALA A 564 -20.53 6.24 52.37
CA ALA A 564 -21.76 5.82 51.68
C ALA A 564 -22.42 4.59 52.28
N ASN A 565 -21.62 3.65 52.80
CA ASN A 565 -22.13 2.45 53.44
C ASN A 565 -22.55 2.69 54.91
N THR A 566 -22.07 3.77 55.54
CA THR A 566 -22.41 4.12 56.93
C THR A 566 -23.54 5.14 57.06
N HIS A 567 -23.79 5.95 56.02
CA HIS A 567 -24.91 6.87 55.94
C HIS A 567 -25.88 6.38 54.85
N ASN A 568 -27.15 6.15 55.20
CA ASN A 568 -28.24 5.67 54.31
C ASN A 568 -28.62 6.66 53.18
N GLU A 569 -27.70 7.51 52.73
CA GLU A 569 -27.97 8.62 51.81
C GLU A 569 -27.61 8.30 50.35
N LEU A 570 -26.91 7.19 50.07
CA LEU A 570 -26.60 6.74 48.71
C LEU A 570 -27.44 5.52 48.34
N THR A 571 -28.03 5.55 47.14
CA THR A 571 -28.80 4.42 46.60
C THR A 571 -27.88 3.21 46.41
N GLN A 572 -28.42 2.00 46.54
CA GLN A 572 -27.69 0.75 46.33
C GLN A 572 -26.97 0.73 44.96
N GLU A 573 -27.61 1.31 43.94
CA GLU A 573 -27.07 1.51 42.60
C GLU A 573 -25.80 2.41 42.58
N SER A 574 -25.78 3.48 43.37
CA SER A 574 -24.61 4.38 43.50
C SER A 574 -23.42 3.66 44.15
N VAL A 575 -23.70 2.78 45.11
CA VAL A 575 -22.68 1.94 45.78
C VAL A 575 -22.10 0.91 44.80
N GLU A 576 -22.93 0.31 43.95
CA GLU A 576 -22.49 -0.63 42.91
C GLU A 576 -21.64 0.07 41.84
N LYS A 577 -22.02 1.28 41.40
CA LYS A 577 -21.25 2.09 40.45
C LYS A 577 -19.89 2.53 40.99
N LEU A 578 -19.82 2.98 42.24
CA LEU A 578 -18.55 3.31 42.91
C LEU A 578 -17.65 2.07 43.06
N THR A 579 -18.25 0.91 43.33
CA THR A 579 -17.53 -0.37 43.41
C THR A 579 -16.95 -0.77 42.05
N TYR A 580 -17.75 -0.63 40.99
CA TYR A 580 -17.29 -0.89 39.62
C TYR A 580 -16.13 0.03 39.23
N MET A 581 -16.23 1.34 39.48
CA MET A 581 -15.16 2.30 39.18
C MET A 581 -13.87 2.02 39.96
N SER A 582 -13.98 1.68 41.25
CA SER A 582 -12.82 1.30 42.07
C SER A 582 -12.10 0.06 41.51
N ASN A 583 -12.88 -0.91 41.01
CA ASN A 583 -12.35 -2.12 40.39
C ASN A 583 -11.69 -1.83 39.04
N GLU A 584 -12.31 -1.03 38.18
CA GLU A 584 -11.75 -0.66 36.87
C GLU A 584 -10.46 0.17 37.02
N ILE A 585 -10.41 1.13 37.95
CA ILE A 585 -9.18 1.88 38.25
C ILE A 585 -8.08 0.96 38.80
N SER A 586 -8.45 -0.02 39.62
CA SER A 586 -7.50 -1.02 40.14
C SER A 586 -6.98 -1.96 39.05
N LYS A 587 -7.83 -2.32 38.10
CA LYS A 587 -7.48 -3.14 36.93
C LYS A 587 -6.56 -2.38 35.98
N LEU A 588 -6.87 -1.12 35.69
CA LEU A 588 -6.02 -0.22 34.89
C LEU A 588 -4.62 -0.10 35.51
N LYS A 589 -4.54 0.00 36.84
CA LYS A 589 -3.28 0.03 37.59
C LYS A 589 -2.51 -1.29 37.51
N GLN A 590 -3.19 -2.44 37.51
CA GLN A 590 -2.55 -3.74 37.28
C GLN A 590 -2.05 -3.88 35.85
N GLU A 591 -2.80 -3.43 34.86
CA GLU A 591 -2.40 -3.43 33.44
C GLU A 591 -1.18 -2.54 33.23
N ILE A 592 -1.15 -1.34 33.81
CA ILE A 592 0.03 -0.45 33.81
C ILE A 592 1.24 -1.12 34.47
N ARG A 593 1.06 -1.87 35.57
CA ARG A 593 2.15 -2.63 36.21
C ARG A 593 2.61 -3.82 35.36
N ALA A 594 1.70 -4.50 34.68
CA ALA A 594 2.02 -5.60 33.78
C ALA A 594 2.81 -5.12 32.54
N LEU A 595 2.46 -3.93 32.02
CA LEU A 595 3.22 -3.25 30.97
C LEU A 595 4.63 -2.85 31.43
N LYS A 596 4.81 -2.49 32.72
CA LYS A 596 6.15 -2.23 33.31
C LYS A 596 7.02 -3.48 33.45
N GLY A 597 6.41 -4.64 33.72
CA GLY A 597 7.14 -5.91 33.85
C GLY A 597 7.67 -6.48 32.53
N ARG A 598 7.16 -6.00 31.39
CA ARG A 598 7.56 -6.43 30.05
C ARG A 598 8.61 -5.52 29.39
N ASN A 599 8.96 -4.41 30.03
CA ASN A 599 9.95 -3.42 29.57
C ASN A 599 11.20 -3.36 30.50
N ARG A 600 11.51 -4.47 31.18
CA ARG A 600 12.78 -4.69 31.88
C ARG A 600 13.54 -5.83 31.22
#